data_AF-A0A8S9XKN5-F1
#
_entry.id   AF-A0A8S9XKN5-F1
#
_cell.length_a   1.000
_cell.length_b   1.000
_cell.length_c   1.000
_cell.angle_alpha   90.00
_cell.angle_beta   90.00
_cell.angle_gamma   90.00
#
_symmetry.space_group_name_H-M   'P 1'
#
loop_
_entity.id
_entity.type
_entity.pdbx_description
1 polymer ?
#
loop_
_entity_poly.entity_id
_entity_poly.type
_entity_poly.pdbx_seq_one_letter_code
_entity_poly.pdbx_strand_id
1 'polypeptide(L)'
;VEDPGVYQTRTAHLAHNNMDQHSTIAPQTNNHMGLQNPQCIQYRQNQEFRKRVVFSANQLEELDKEFRMNKYPNKPRRVTLAQSLGLTEYQVQIWFQNRRQRFKEEQLRGYQPV
;
A
#
# COMPACT_ATOMS: atom_id res chain seq x y z
N VAL A 1 -46.27 -12.23 -2.64
CA VAL A 1 -45.69 -11.44 -3.75
C VAL A 1 -45.06 -10.20 -3.16
N GLU A 2 -43.73 -10.12 -3.00
CA GLU A 2 -42.67 -11.12 -3.20
C GLU A 2 -41.62 -10.98 -2.10
N ASP A 3 -40.83 -12.03 -1.89
CA ASP A 3 -39.65 -12.04 -1.02
C ASP A 3 -38.58 -12.88 -1.76
N PRO A 4 -37.43 -12.30 -2.08
CA PRO A 4 -36.18 -13.02 -1.81
C PRO A 4 -35.04 -12.08 -1.37
N GLY A 5 -33.98 -12.57 -0.73
CA GLY A 5 -33.66 -13.95 -0.38
C GLY A 5 -32.20 -14.03 0.06
N VAL A 6 -31.94 -14.75 1.15
CA VAL A 6 -30.66 -14.75 1.86
C VAL A 6 -29.66 -15.72 1.22
N TYR A 7 -28.42 -15.25 0.99
CA TYR A 7 -27.16 -15.94 0.65
C TYR A 7 -27.18 -17.34 -0.03
N GLN A 8 -26.53 -17.46 -1.20
CA GLN A 8 -26.02 -18.73 -1.72
C GLN A 8 -24.51 -18.64 -2.08
N THR A 9 -23.78 -19.71 -1.81
CA THR A 9 -22.30 -19.77 -1.78
C THR A 9 -21.66 -20.21 -3.11
N ARG A 10 -20.61 -19.49 -3.54
CA ARG A 10 -19.39 -19.92 -4.28
C ARG A 10 -19.43 -21.30 -4.99
N THR A 11 -19.34 -21.35 -6.33
CA THR A 11 -18.63 -22.41 -7.12
C THR A 11 -18.45 -22.07 -8.63
N ALA A 12 -17.30 -22.51 -9.16
CA ALA A 12 -16.78 -22.70 -10.53
C ALA A 12 -17.50 -22.25 -11.84
N HIS A 13 -16.64 -21.73 -12.74
CA HIS A 13 -16.52 -21.94 -14.20
C HIS A 13 -17.70 -22.50 -15.03
N LEU A 14 -17.99 -21.84 -16.17
CA LEU A 14 -17.97 -22.45 -17.52
C LEU A 14 -18.08 -21.34 -18.61
N ALA A 15 -17.43 -21.55 -19.75
CA ALA A 15 -17.44 -20.62 -20.88
C ALA A 15 -18.28 -21.18 -22.04
N HIS A 16 -18.95 -20.32 -22.81
CA HIS A 16 -19.38 -20.63 -24.18
C HIS A 16 -19.25 -19.38 -25.07
N ASN A 17 -18.61 -19.57 -26.23
CA ASN A 17 -18.50 -18.59 -27.32
C ASN A 17 -19.82 -18.58 -28.12
N ASN A 18 -20.20 -17.58 -28.92
CA ASN A 18 -19.58 -17.08 -30.17
C ASN A 18 -20.49 -15.92 -30.69
N MET A 19 -20.24 -15.12 -31.73
CA MET A 19 -19.12 -14.89 -32.66
C MET A 19 -19.49 -13.63 -33.48
N ASP A 20 -18.59 -12.68 -33.72
CA ASP A 20 -18.72 -11.74 -34.87
C ASP A 20 -17.37 -11.22 -35.41
N GLN A 21 -16.85 -12.01 -36.36
CA GLN A 21 -16.11 -11.63 -37.58
C GLN A 21 -15.42 -10.25 -37.68
N HIS A 22 -14.26 -10.06 -37.05
CA HIS A 22 -13.22 -9.15 -37.57
C HIS A 22 -11.84 -9.82 -37.56
N SER A 23 -11.37 -10.20 -38.75
CA SER A 23 -10.07 -10.86 -38.94
C SER A 23 -8.90 -9.93 -38.63
N THR A 24 -8.04 -10.31 -37.69
CA THR A 24 -6.65 -9.81 -37.61
C THR A 24 -5.74 -10.93 -37.10
N ILE A 25 -4.64 -11.14 -37.81
CA ILE A 25 -3.75 -12.30 -37.67
C ILE A 25 -2.83 -12.09 -36.47
N ALA A 26 -2.82 -13.06 -35.55
CA ALA A 26 -1.82 -13.12 -34.48
C ALA A 26 -0.73 -14.16 -34.84
N PRO A 27 0.55 -13.75 -34.93
CA PRO A 27 1.67 -14.62 -34.66
C PRO A 27 2.20 -14.34 -33.24
N GLN A 28 2.19 -15.35 -32.39
CA GLN A 28 2.83 -15.28 -31.07
C GLN A 28 4.35 -15.24 -31.25
N THR A 29 5.04 -14.26 -30.65
CA THR A 29 6.48 -14.34 -30.41
C THR A 29 6.80 -13.98 -28.96
N ASN A 30 7.70 -14.76 -28.38
CA ASN A 30 8.18 -14.59 -27.00
C ASN A 30 9.04 -13.32 -26.84
N ASN A 31 9.28 -12.97 -25.58
CA ASN A 31 10.19 -11.95 -25.08
C ASN A 31 9.68 -10.50 -25.16
N HIS A 32 9.23 -10.00 -24.01
CA HIS A 32 9.55 -8.64 -23.58
C HIS A 32 10.23 -8.71 -22.21
N MET A 33 11.56 -8.58 -22.23
CA MET A 33 12.40 -8.34 -21.06
C MET A 33 12.03 -6.96 -20.49
N GLY A 34 11.05 -6.94 -19.59
CA GLY A 34 10.64 -5.74 -18.86
C GLY A 34 11.75 -5.27 -17.93
N LEU A 35 12.59 -4.37 -18.45
CA LEU A 35 13.62 -3.57 -17.79
C LEU A 35 13.66 -3.72 -16.26
N GLN A 36 14.59 -4.57 -15.78
CA GLN A 36 14.87 -4.67 -14.35
C GLN A 36 15.47 -3.35 -13.87
N ASN A 37 14.64 -2.49 -13.26
CA ASN A 37 15.11 -1.34 -12.51
C ASN A 37 15.97 -1.83 -11.33
N PRO A 38 17.30 -1.59 -11.31
CA PRO A 38 18.19 -2.20 -10.32
C PRO A 38 17.92 -1.73 -8.87
N GLN A 39 17.11 -0.68 -8.68
CA GLN A 39 16.70 -0.20 -7.37
C GLN A 39 15.77 -1.17 -6.61
N CYS A 40 15.07 -2.10 -7.27
CA CYS A 40 14.16 -3.01 -6.58
C CYS A 40 14.86 -4.15 -5.83
N ILE A 41 16.12 -4.45 -6.16
CA ILE A 41 16.86 -5.61 -5.61
C ILE A 41 17.42 -5.31 -4.20
N GLN A 42 17.85 -4.07 -3.95
CA GLN A 42 18.40 -3.62 -2.66
C GLN A 42 17.44 -3.89 -1.47
N TYR A 43 16.14 -3.67 -1.66
CA TYR A 43 15.13 -3.84 -0.60
C TYR A 43 14.79 -5.30 -0.26
N ARG A 44 15.31 -6.28 -1.02
CA ARG A 44 14.96 -7.69 -0.81
C ARG A 44 15.83 -8.40 0.24
N GLN A 45 16.95 -7.81 0.66
CA GLN A 45 17.94 -8.47 1.54
C GLN A 45 17.58 -8.48 3.05
N ASN A 46 16.63 -7.67 3.51
CA ASN A 46 16.19 -7.62 4.91
C ASN A 46 14.83 -8.31 5.15
N GLN A 47 14.68 -9.58 4.72
CA GLN A 47 13.47 -10.37 4.99
C GLN A 47 13.28 -10.68 6.50
N GLU A 48 14.35 -10.62 7.29
CA GLU A 48 14.35 -10.95 8.72
C GLU A 48 13.61 -9.92 9.60
N PHE A 49 13.35 -8.72 9.08
CA PHE A 49 12.87 -7.57 9.87
C PHE A 49 11.35 -7.51 10.14
N ARG A 50 10.54 -8.46 9.64
CA ARG A 50 9.06 -8.33 9.66
C ARG A 50 8.34 -8.89 10.90
N LYS A 51 8.95 -8.83 12.07
CA LYS A 51 8.15 -8.85 13.32
C LYS A 51 7.32 -7.57 13.34
N ARG A 52 6.00 -7.67 13.49
CA ARG A 52 5.13 -6.48 13.58
C ARG A 52 5.46 -5.73 14.87
N VAL A 53 6.03 -4.53 14.74
CA VAL A 53 6.27 -3.63 15.87
C VAL A 53 5.04 -2.74 16.05
N VAL A 54 4.53 -2.66 17.28
CA VAL A 54 3.52 -1.67 17.69
C VAL A 54 4.27 -0.49 18.31
N PHE A 55 4.00 0.73 17.84
CA PHE A 55 4.59 1.93 18.42
C PHE A 55 3.88 2.31 19.73
N SER A 56 4.61 2.85 20.69
CA SER A 56 4.04 3.34 21.95
C SER A 56 3.19 4.60 21.72
N ALA A 57 2.32 4.94 22.67
CA ALA A 57 1.49 6.15 22.59
C ALA A 57 2.35 7.42 22.41
N ASN A 58 3.44 7.56 23.15
CA ASN A 58 4.37 8.69 23.03
C ASN A 58 5.11 8.73 21.68
N GLN A 59 5.49 7.57 21.11
CA GLN A 59 6.06 7.52 19.77
C GLN A 59 5.05 8.00 18.72
N LEU A 60 3.78 7.59 18.83
CA LEU A 60 2.71 8.04 17.93
C LEU A 60 2.45 9.55 18.07
N GLU A 61 2.42 10.07 19.28
CA GLU A 61 2.20 11.50 19.56
C GLU A 61 3.24 12.41 18.90
N GLU A 62 4.53 12.10 19.07
CA GLU A 62 5.62 12.89 18.47
C GLU A 62 5.66 12.71 16.93
N LEU A 63 5.33 11.52 16.41
CA LEU A 63 5.18 11.31 14.96
C LEU A 63 4.01 12.14 14.38
N ASP A 64 2.87 12.20 15.05
CA ASP A 64 1.71 13.02 14.64
C ASP A 64 1.95 14.52 14.80
N LYS A 65 2.71 14.93 15.83
CA LYS A 65 3.18 16.32 16.01
C LYS A 65 4.09 16.76 14.87
N GLU A 66 5.07 15.95 14.50
CA GLU A 66 5.89 16.18 13.32
C GLU A 66 5.07 16.16 12.03
N PHE A 67 4.09 15.26 11.91
CA PHE A 67 3.19 15.23 10.76
C PHE A 67 2.35 16.51 10.64
N ARG A 68 1.89 17.09 11.76
CA ARG A 68 1.20 18.39 11.76
C ARG A 68 2.08 19.48 11.16
N MET A 69 3.35 19.56 11.57
CA MET A 69 4.33 20.55 11.07
C MET A 69 4.79 20.28 9.63
N ASN A 70 5.09 19.03 9.27
CA ASN A 70 5.59 18.63 7.96
C ASN A 70 5.05 17.24 7.55
N LYS A 71 4.17 17.21 6.53
CA LYS A 71 3.58 15.98 5.98
C LYS A 71 4.58 15.11 5.19
N TYR A 72 5.73 15.67 4.81
CA TYR A 72 6.77 15.08 3.95
C TYR A 72 8.19 15.37 4.46
N PRO A 73 8.61 14.79 5.60
CA PRO A 73 9.96 14.99 6.13
C PRO A 73 11.03 14.41 5.19
N ASN A 74 12.06 15.23 4.94
CA ASN A 74 13.25 14.83 4.19
C ASN A 74 14.10 13.81 4.98
N LYS A 75 15.07 13.17 4.31
CA LYS A 75 15.90 12.13 4.94
C LYS A 75 16.60 12.60 6.24
N PRO A 76 17.27 13.77 6.30
CA PRO A 76 17.83 14.29 7.54
C PRO A 76 16.81 14.39 8.68
N ARG A 77 15.62 14.98 8.44
CA ARG A 77 14.58 15.10 9.47
C ARG A 77 14.08 13.74 9.96
N ARG A 78 13.92 12.76 9.07
CA ARG A 78 13.55 11.39 9.46
C ARG A 78 14.62 10.70 10.30
N VAL A 79 15.90 10.92 10.02
CA VAL A 79 17.00 10.37 10.84
C VAL A 79 16.97 10.95 12.26
N THR A 80 16.85 12.27 12.41
CA THR A 80 16.75 12.92 13.74
C THR A 80 15.55 12.41 14.53
N LEU A 81 14.38 12.28 13.89
CA LEU A 81 13.15 11.78 14.51
C LEU A 81 13.23 10.29 14.86
N ALA A 82 13.90 9.49 14.03
CA ALA A 82 14.16 8.08 14.31
C ALA A 82 15.05 7.92 15.56
N GLN A 83 16.12 8.71 15.66
CA GLN A 83 17.01 8.73 16.81
C GLN A 83 16.30 9.12 18.12
N SER A 84 15.47 10.17 18.12
CA SER A 84 14.77 10.61 19.32
C SER A 84 13.69 9.64 19.80
N LEU A 85 13.15 8.80 18.91
CA LEU A 85 12.07 7.85 19.22
C LEU A 85 12.52 6.39 19.39
N GLY A 86 13.82 6.11 19.24
CA GLY A 86 14.35 4.74 19.27
C GLY A 86 13.87 3.87 18.10
N LEU A 87 13.61 4.48 16.94
CA LEU A 87 13.12 3.83 15.73
C LEU A 87 14.20 3.80 14.64
N THR A 88 13.97 3.03 13.58
CA THR A 88 14.77 3.12 12.34
C THR A 88 14.20 4.19 11.41
N GLU A 89 15.07 4.81 10.60
CA GLU A 89 14.65 5.77 9.55
C GLU A 89 13.61 5.18 8.59
N TYR A 90 13.74 3.87 8.30
CA TYR A 90 12.78 3.12 7.50
C TYR A 90 11.40 2.99 8.18
N GLN A 91 11.34 2.69 9.48
CA GLN A 91 10.07 2.66 10.22
C GLN A 91 9.38 4.03 10.20
N VAL A 92 10.14 5.12 10.39
CA VAL A 92 9.62 6.49 10.28
C VAL A 92 9.12 6.74 8.84
N GLN A 93 9.88 6.35 7.81
CA GLN A 93 9.45 6.48 6.41
C GLN A 93 8.12 5.75 6.15
N ILE A 94 7.97 4.51 6.60
CA ILE A 94 6.75 3.71 6.43
C ILE A 94 5.58 4.31 7.22
N TRP A 95 5.81 4.78 8.45
CA TRP A 95 4.77 5.46 9.22
C TRP A 95 4.26 6.72 8.50
N PHE A 96 5.15 7.57 7.98
CA PHE A 96 4.77 8.76 7.23
C PHE A 96 4.05 8.43 5.90
N GLN A 97 4.38 7.32 5.24
CA GLN A 97 3.61 6.83 4.08
C GLN A 97 2.19 6.43 4.50
N ASN A 98 2.06 5.61 5.53
CA ASN A 98 0.75 5.15 6.05
C ASN A 98 -0.11 6.30 6.56
N ARG A 99 0.49 7.26 7.29
CA ARG A 99 -0.23 8.44 7.81
C ARG A 99 -0.79 9.32 6.69
N ARG A 100 -0.06 9.48 5.58
CA ARG A 100 -0.57 10.19 4.40
C ARG A 100 -1.71 9.48 3.68
N GLN A 101 -1.70 8.14 3.61
CA GLN A 101 -2.84 7.40 3.04
C GLN A 101 -4.10 7.65 3.89
N ARG A 102 -4.00 7.49 5.22
CA ARG A 102 -5.10 7.81 6.15
C ARG A 102 -5.54 9.27 6.04
N PHE A 103 -4.63 10.23 6.03
CA PHE A 103 -4.97 11.65 5.88
C PHE A 103 -5.69 11.98 4.56
N LYS A 104 -5.39 11.24 3.48
CA LYS A 104 -6.13 11.34 2.21
C LYS A 104 -7.51 10.69 2.33
N GLU A 105 -7.64 9.53 2.96
CA GLU A 105 -8.92 8.85 3.21
C GLU A 105 -9.85 9.67 4.13
N GLU A 106 -9.30 10.29 5.17
CA GLU A 106 -9.96 11.24 6.09
C GLU A 106 -10.57 12.43 5.30
N GLN A 107 -9.78 13.05 4.41
CA GLN A 107 -10.25 14.14 3.54
C GLN A 107 -11.32 13.68 2.53
N LEU A 108 -11.13 12.52 1.88
CA LEU A 108 -12.07 12.02 0.86
C LEU A 108 -13.43 11.61 1.44
N ARG A 109 -13.48 11.14 2.69
CA ARG A 109 -14.73 10.71 3.34
C ARG A 109 -15.44 11.81 4.12
N GLY A 110 -14.85 13.01 4.23
CA GLY A 110 -15.39 14.12 5.03
C GLY A 110 -15.61 13.77 6.50
N TYR A 111 -14.93 12.73 7.01
CA TYR A 111 -15.32 12.03 8.22
C TYR A 111 -14.56 12.56 9.42
N GLN A 112 -15.26 13.23 10.34
CA GLN A 112 -14.77 13.48 11.69
C GLN A 112 -14.61 12.11 12.38
N PRO A 113 -13.44 11.78 12.96
CA PRO A 113 -13.34 10.61 13.83
C PRO A 113 -14.17 10.86 15.11
N VAL A 114 -15.06 9.91 15.41
CA VAL A 114 -15.81 9.83 16.68
C VAL A 114 -14.96 9.08 17.71
#